data_AF-A0A7X9CKC7-F1
#
_entry.id   AF-A0A7X9CKC7-F1
#
_cell.length_a   1.000
_cell.length_b   1.000
_cell.length_c   1.000
_cell.angle_alpha   90.00
_cell.angle_beta   90.00
_cell.angle_gamma   90.00
#
_symmetry.space_group_name_H-M   'P 1'
#
loop_
_entity.id
_entity.type
_entity.pdbx_description
1 polymer ?
#
loop_
_entity_poly.entity_id
_entity_poly.type
_entity_poly.pdbx_seq_one_letter_code
_entity_poly.pdbx_strand_id
1 'polypeptide(L)'
;MSQLHNRISNKELKERMLQETEPRITLSFYKYFTINDPRQFRDHLYIRFNEIGVFGRVYIAREGINGQISVPESNLDLFREILYAADPALNGIRLNIAVDDDGKSFWVLRMKVRHKVVADGIEDPDFDPSKKGRYLKAKEYNELTQQPDTIVVDMRNHYEYEVGHFENAIEVPSDTFREQLPMAVEMLQEHKEKNIVMYCTGGIRCEKASAYLRHNGFKNVYHVEGGVLEYV
;
A
#
# COMPACT_ATOMS: atom_id res chain seq x y z
N MET A 1 28.83 16.34 -3.38
CA MET A 1 27.70 15.37 -3.39
C MET A 1 26.44 16.13 -3.02
N SER A 2 25.41 16.07 -3.88
CA SER A 2 24.09 16.61 -3.53
C SER A 2 23.55 15.88 -2.31
N GLN A 3 23.03 16.62 -1.32
CA GLN A 3 22.42 15.99 -0.15
C GLN A 3 21.03 15.47 -0.53
N LEU A 4 20.85 14.15 -0.49
CA LEU A 4 19.60 13.46 -0.84
C LEU A 4 18.60 13.41 0.33
N HIS A 5 18.55 14.48 1.11
CA HIS A 5 17.62 14.64 2.22
C HIS A 5 17.29 16.11 2.45
N ASN A 6 16.06 16.37 2.92
CA ASN A 6 15.59 17.71 3.22
C ASN A 6 16.32 18.31 4.45
N ARG A 7 16.68 19.59 4.36
CA ARG A 7 17.30 20.38 5.44
C ARG A 7 16.40 21.50 5.97
N ILE A 8 15.29 21.79 5.29
CA ILE A 8 14.34 22.83 5.66
C ILE A 8 13.46 22.33 6.79
N SER A 9 13.13 23.19 7.76
CA SER A 9 12.26 22.79 8.86
C SER A 9 10.88 22.34 8.36
N ASN A 10 10.25 21.39 9.05
CA ASN A 10 8.90 20.94 8.69
C ASN A 10 7.87 22.09 8.77
N LYS A 11 8.08 23.07 9.65
CA LYS A 11 7.21 24.25 9.80
C LYS A 11 7.23 25.07 8.51
N GLU A 12 8.43 25.44 8.06
CA GLU A 12 8.61 26.26 6.87
C GLU A 12 8.11 25.55 5.60
N LEU A 13 8.36 24.25 5.46
CA LEU A 13 7.85 23.49 4.31
C LEU A 13 6.32 23.43 4.28
N LYS A 14 5.69 23.30 5.45
CA LYS A 14 4.23 23.30 5.55
C LYS A 14 3.65 24.68 5.18
N GLU A 15 4.30 25.76 5.60
CA GLU A 15 3.91 27.13 5.22
C GLU A 15 4.02 27.35 3.70
N ARG A 16 5.11 26.89 3.07
CA ARG A 16 5.26 26.93 1.60
C ARG A 16 4.14 26.16 0.90
N MET A 17 3.84 24.95 1.36
CA MET A 17 2.78 24.11 0.78
C MET A 17 1.39 24.76 0.91
N LEU A 18 1.14 25.52 1.98
CA LEU A 18 -0.13 26.25 2.15
C LEU A 18 -0.26 27.47 1.23
N GLN A 19 0.87 28.00 0.73
CA GLN A 19 0.91 29.12 -0.21
C GLN A 19 0.96 28.66 -1.68
N GLU A 20 1.32 27.40 -1.92
CA GLU A 20 1.32 26.77 -3.24
C GLU A 20 -0.09 26.80 -3.85
N THR A 21 -0.18 27.24 -5.09
CA THR A 21 -1.44 27.27 -5.86
C THR A 21 -1.46 26.27 -7.01
N GLU A 22 -0.33 25.61 -7.29
CA GLU A 22 -0.25 24.57 -8.31
C GLU A 22 -1.16 23.38 -7.92
N PRO A 23 -2.12 22.98 -8.78
CA PRO A 23 -2.93 21.79 -8.56
C PRO A 23 -2.08 20.53 -8.46
N ARG A 24 -2.44 19.63 -7.55
CA ARG A 24 -1.70 18.39 -7.29
C ARG A 24 -2.63 17.21 -7.21
N ILE A 25 -2.12 16.05 -7.58
CA ILE A 25 -2.83 14.78 -7.54
C ILE A 25 -2.18 13.90 -6.48
N THR A 26 -2.95 13.56 -5.45
CA THR A 26 -2.56 12.53 -4.47
C THR A 26 -2.83 11.14 -5.02
N LEU A 27 -1.82 10.28 -4.93
CA LEU A 27 -1.91 8.90 -5.37
C LEU A 27 -1.07 7.97 -4.49
N SER A 28 -1.39 6.68 -4.54
CA SER A 28 -0.57 5.64 -3.94
C SER A 28 -0.25 4.54 -4.94
N PHE A 29 0.87 3.85 -4.71
CA PHE A 29 1.32 2.76 -5.55
C PHE A 29 2.19 1.81 -4.74
N TYR A 30 2.27 0.56 -5.18
CA TYR A 30 3.20 -0.40 -4.62
C TYR A 30 3.51 -1.48 -5.64
N LYS A 31 4.65 -2.15 -5.45
CA LYS A 31 5.00 -3.35 -6.20
C LYS A 31 5.95 -4.19 -5.36
N TYR A 32 5.62 -5.47 -5.21
CA TYR A 32 6.57 -6.48 -4.72
C TYR A 32 7.39 -7.01 -5.89
N PHE A 33 8.71 -6.82 -5.82
CA PHE A 33 9.70 -7.32 -6.78
C PHE A 33 11.10 -7.22 -6.13
N THR A 34 12.07 -7.96 -6.66
CA THR A 34 13.42 -7.94 -6.08
C THR A 34 14.19 -6.70 -6.51
N ILE A 35 14.53 -5.85 -5.55
CA ILE A 35 15.44 -4.72 -5.73
C ILE A 35 16.81 -5.11 -5.19
N ASN A 36 17.80 -5.26 -6.08
CA ASN A 36 19.15 -5.73 -5.72
C ASN A 36 19.90 -4.74 -4.80
N ASP A 37 19.90 -3.45 -5.14
CA ASP A 37 20.47 -2.39 -4.32
C ASP A 37 19.39 -1.34 -3.97
N PRO A 38 18.68 -1.53 -2.84
CA PRO A 38 17.66 -0.59 -2.39
C PRO A 38 18.16 0.84 -2.17
N ARG A 39 19.44 1.02 -1.82
CA ARG A 39 20.01 2.36 -1.59
C ARG A 39 20.23 3.08 -2.91
N GLN A 40 20.89 2.43 -3.87
CA GLN A 40 21.10 3.01 -5.19
C GLN A 40 19.76 3.29 -5.89
N PHE A 41 18.81 2.34 -5.82
CA PHE A 41 17.47 2.51 -6.38
C PHE A 41 16.74 3.73 -5.78
N ARG A 42 16.80 3.88 -4.45
CA ARG A 42 16.23 5.04 -3.75
C ARG A 42 16.88 6.35 -4.19
N ASP A 43 18.20 6.39 -4.26
CA ASP A 43 18.96 7.61 -4.56
C ASP A 43 18.66 8.12 -5.98
N HIS A 44 18.64 7.22 -6.97
CA HIS A 44 18.28 7.57 -8.35
C HIS A 44 16.84 8.07 -8.46
N LEU A 45 15.88 7.35 -7.85
CA LEU A 45 14.47 7.74 -7.93
C LEU A 45 14.19 9.04 -7.17
N TYR A 46 14.89 9.28 -6.05
CA TYR A 46 14.76 10.52 -5.28
C TYR A 46 15.16 11.75 -6.09
N ILE A 47 16.28 11.70 -6.82
CA ILE A 47 16.73 12.84 -7.65
C ILE A 47 15.62 13.21 -8.65
N ARG A 48 15.11 12.21 -9.38
CA ARG A 48 14.10 12.42 -10.42
C ARG A 48 12.76 12.89 -9.85
N PHE A 49 12.30 12.29 -8.75
CA PHE A 49 11.06 12.70 -8.09
C PHE A 49 11.16 14.12 -7.51
N ASN A 50 12.32 14.47 -6.95
CA ASN A 50 12.55 15.81 -6.41
C ASN A 50 12.60 16.88 -7.51
N GLU A 51 13.18 16.57 -8.68
CA GLU A 51 13.24 17.48 -9.83
C GLU A 51 11.86 17.89 -10.36
N ILE A 52 10.89 16.96 -10.33
CA ILE A 52 9.52 17.22 -10.80
C ILE A 52 8.55 17.61 -9.67
N GLY A 53 9.10 17.94 -8.49
CA GLY A 53 8.33 18.46 -7.37
C GLY A 53 7.42 17.44 -6.69
N VAL A 54 7.69 16.13 -6.75
CA VAL A 54 6.90 15.12 -6.02
C VAL A 54 7.06 15.32 -4.51
N PHE A 55 5.95 15.28 -3.77
CA PHE A 55 5.92 15.21 -2.31
C PHE A 55 5.38 13.86 -1.87
N GLY A 56 5.66 13.44 -0.63
CA GLY A 56 5.10 12.21 -0.09
C GLY A 56 6.07 11.34 0.67
N ARG A 57 5.67 10.10 0.88
CA ARG A 57 6.47 9.06 1.54
C ARG A 57 6.61 7.88 0.60
N VAL A 58 7.85 7.47 0.37
CA VAL A 58 8.16 6.25 -0.40
C VAL A 58 9.09 5.38 0.43
N TYR A 59 8.70 4.12 0.61
CA TYR A 59 9.52 3.09 1.21
C TYR A 59 10.04 2.15 0.13
N ILE A 60 11.35 1.90 0.18
CA ILE A 60 12.04 1.00 -0.73
C ILE A 60 12.70 -0.07 0.14
N ALA A 61 12.49 -1.32 -0.20
CA ALA A 61 13.13 -2.46 0.45
C ALA A 61 13.59 -3.44 -0.62
N ARG A 62 14.36 -4.45 -0.23
CA ARG A 62 14.75 -5.51 -1.17
C ARG A 62 13.54 -6.23 -1.78
N GLU A 63 12.42 -6.26 -1.06
CA GLU A 63 11.16 -6.87 -1.50
C GLU A 63 10.28 -5.95 -2.37
N GLY A 64 10.67 -4.69 -2.61
CA GLY A 64 9.97 -3.82 -3.56
C GLY A 64 9.83 -2.36 -3.13
N ILE A 65 8.76 -1.72 -3.60
CA ILE A 65 8.46 -0.29 -3.37
C ILE A 65 7.01 -0.09 -2.89
N ASN A 66 6.79 0.90 -2.03
CA ASN A 66 5.48 1.36 -1.58
C ASN A 66 5.51 2.88 -1.44
N GLY A 67 4.56 3.58 -2.06
CA GLY A 67 4.49 5.03 -2.10
C GLY A 67 3.09 5.57 -1.82
N GLN A 68 3.04 6.66 -1.06
CA GLN A 68 1.90 7.56 -0.97
C GLN A 68 2.44 8.96 -1.22
N ILE A 69 2.03 9.57 -2.33
CA ILE A 69 2.64 10.78 -2.86
C ILE A 69 1.60 11.78 -3.35
N SER A 70 2.04 13.02 -3.55
CA SER A 70 1.33 14.07 -4.25
C SER A 70 2.24 14.63 -5.33
N VAL A 71 1.77 14.65 -6.56
CA VAL A 71 2.51 15.11 -7.75
C VAL A 71 1.83 16.35 -8.30
N PRO A 72 2.56 17.39 -8.75
CA PRO A 72 1.95 18.43 -9.57
C PRO A 72 1.16 17.84 -10.73
N GLU A 73 -0.06 18.31 -10.95
CA GLU A 73 -0.91 17.79 -12.03
C GLU A 73 -0.22 17.91 -13.41
N SER A 74 0.48 19.03 -13.61
CA SER A 74 1.33 19.33 -14.77
C SER A 74 2.44 18.29 -15.03
N ASN A 75 2.88 17.56 -13.99
CA ASN A 75 3.99 16.60 -14.05
C ASN A 75 3.54 15.14 -13.92
N LEU A 76 2.23 14.85 -13.93
CA LEU A 76 1.72 13.49 -13.71
C LEU A 76 2.24 12.48 -14.75
N ASP A 77 2.26 12.86 -16.02
CA ASP A 77 2.73 11.97 -17.09
C ASP A 77 4.25 11.75 -17.02
N LEU A 78 5.02 12.80 -16.75
CA LEU A 78 6.46 12.68 -16.54
C LEU A 78 6.78 11.83 -15.30
N PHE A 79 5.98 11.95 -14.24
CA PHE A 79 6.08 11.07 -13.07
C PHE A 79 5.87 9.59 -13.46
N ARG A 80 4.84 9.28 -14.27
CA ARG A 80 4.59 7.92 -14.76
C ARG A 80 5.78 7.39 -15.55
N GLU A 81 6.31 8.19 -16.48
CA GLU A 81 7.48 7.80 -17.28
C GLU A 81 8.68 7.49 -16.41
N ILE A 82 9.00 8.36 -15.43
CA ILE A 82 10.11 8.15 -14.49
C ILE A 82 9.92 6.86 -13.70
N LEU A 83 8.71 6.64 -13.16
CA LEU A 83 8.41 5.48 -12.33
C LEU A 83 8.45 4.17 -13.14
N TYR A 84 7.86 4.17 -14.33
CA TYR A 84 7.80 2.99 -15.19
C TYR A 84 9.16 2.62 -15.78
N ALA A 85 10.03 3.62 -16.00
CA ALA A 85 11.39 3.40 -16.46
C ALA A 85 12.36 2.99 -15.34
N ALA A 86 11.98 3.12 -14.07
CA ALA A 86 12.87 2.84 -12.94
C ALA A 86 13.22 1.35 -12.83
N ASP A 87 12.31 0.45 -13.21
CA ASP A 87 12.53 -1.00 -13.30
C ASP A 87 11.46 -1.64 -14.22
N PRO A 88 11.78 -2.67 -15.02
CA PRO A 88 10.78 -3.38 -15.82
C PRO A 88 9.56 -3.86 -15.04
N ALA A 89 9.72 -4.24 -13.76
CA ALA A 89 8.62 -4.67 -12.90
C ALA A 89 7.65 -3.53 -12.54
N LEU A 90 8.08 -2.27 -12.73
CA LEU A 90 7.31 -1.06 -12.47
C LEU A 90 6.58 -0.54 -13.71
N ASN A 91 6.87 -1.06 -14.89
CA ASN A 91 6.19 -0.60 -16.11
C ASN A 91 4.69 -0.93 -16.05
N GLY A 92 3.86 0.12 -16.09
CA GLY A 92 2.40 0.00 -16.04
C GLY A 92 1.86 -0.42 -14.67
N ILE A 93 2.59 -0.16 -13.58
CA ILE A 93 2.02 -0.39 -12.24
C ILE A 93 0.75 0.45 -12.03
N ARG A 94 -0.18 -0.11 -11.27
CA ARG A 94 -1.39 0.58 -10.88
C ARG A 94 -1.04 1.78 -9.98
N LEU A 95 -1.64 2.92 -10.29
CA LEU A 95 -1.64 4.11 -9.46
C LEU A 95 -3.05 4.32 -8.91
N ASN A 96 -3.22 4.18 -7.61
CA ASN A 96 -4.48 4.44 -6.95
C ASN A 96 -4.58 5.95 -6.70
N ILE A 97 -5.31 6.65 -7.56
CA ILE A 97 -5.53 8.10 -7.46
C ILE A 97 -6.64 8.36 -6.44
N ALA A 98 -6.44 9.34 -5.55
CA ALA A 98 -7.45 9.72 -4.57
C ALA A 98 -8.67 10.36 -5.26
N VAL A 99 -9.88 9.98 -4.84
CA VAL A 99 -11.15 10.49 -5.40
C VAL A 99 -11.46 11.90 -4.89
N ASP A 100 -11.26 12.14 -3.59
CA ASP A 100 -11.39 13.45 -2.95
C ASP A 100 -10.02 13.88 -2.39
N ASP A 101 -9.42 14.92 -2.97
CA ASP A 101 -8.13 15.48 -2.53
C ASP A 101 -8.15 17.01 -2.65
N ASP A 102 -7.69 17.70 -1.61
CA ASP A 102 -7.51 19.16 -1.61
C ASP A 102 -6.09 19.57 -2.10
N GLY A 103 -5.30 18.58 -2.51
CA GLY A 103 -3.93 18.73 -2.98
C GLY A 103 -2.90 18.94 -1.87
N LYS A 104 -3.31 18.99 -0.58
CA LYS A 104 -2.45 19.41 0.56
C LYS A 104 -2.01 18.24 1.45
N SER A 105 -2.15 17.01 0.95
CA SER A 105 -1.80 15.77 1.65
C SER A 105 -0.31 15.68 2.08
N PHE A 106 0.60 16.29 1.34
CA PHE A 106 2.05 16.24 1.59
C PHE A 106 2.75 17.56 1.28
N TRP A 107 3.84 17.86 1.99
CA TRP A 107 4.63 19.09 1.82
C TRP A 107 6.12 18.85 1.57
N VAL A 108 6.55 17.59 1.52
CA VAL A 108 7.97 17.22 1.32
C VAL A 108 8.08 15.78 0.85
N LEU A 109 9.09 15.49 0.03
CA LEU A 109 9.47 14.13 -0.34
C LEU A 109 10.30 13.46 0.76
N ARG A 110 9.85 12.30 1.22
CA ARG A 110 10.54 11.44 2.18
C ARG A 110 10.67 10.04 1.62
N MET A 111 11.78 9.75 0.96
CA MET A 111 12.11 8.41 0.51
C MET A 111 13.06 7.73 1.50
N LYS A 112 12.71 6.53 1.96
CA LYS A 112 13.51 5.81 2.95
C LYS A 112 13.71 4.36 2.54
N VAL A 113 14.95 3.89 2.68
CA VAL A 113 15.23 2.45 2.64
C VAL A 113 14.75 1.80 3.93
N ARG A 114 14.11 0.64 3.80
CA ARG A 114 13.53 -0.17 4.88
C ARG A 114 13.92 -1.64 4.69
N HIS A 115 13.79 -2.41 5.75
CA HIS A 115 13.89 -3.86 5.64
C HIS A 115 12.70 -4.46 4.87
N LYS A 116 11.50 -3.92 5.12
CA LYS A 116 10.24 -4.27 4.45
C LYS A 116 9.46 -3.03 4.04
N VAL A 117 8.73 -3.10 2.93
CA VAL A 117 7.89 -1.97 2.46
C VAL A 117 6.62 -1.80 3.28
N VAL A 118 6.22 -2.85 4.00
CA VAL A 118 5.18 -2.85 5.04
C VAL A 118 5.76 -3.59 6.25
N ALA A 119 5.57 -3.03 7.45
CA ALA A 119 6.02 -3.66 8.69
C ALA A 119 5.09 -4.82 9.07
N ASP A 120 5.31 -5.99 8.48
CA ASP A 120 4.51 -7.21 8.70
C ASP A 120 4.93 -8.00 9.96
N GLY A 121 6.15 -7.80 10.47
CA GLY A 121 6.71 -8.57 11.60
C GLY A 121 6.82 -10.09 11.39
N ILE A 122 6.74 -10.56 10.15
CA ILE A 122 6.94 -11.98 9.82
C ILE A 122 8.44 -12.28 9.83
N GLU A 123 8.88 -13.16 10.72
CA GLU A 123 10.29 -13.61 10.83
C GLU A 123 10.50 -15.06 10.38
N ASP A 124 9.42 -15.78 10.09
CA ASP A 124 9.45 -17.16 9.62
C ASP A 124 10.19 -17.26 8.26
N PRO A 125 11.32 -17.99 8.18
CA PRO A 125 12.09 -18.15 6.95
C PRO A 125 11.37 -19.01 5.90
N ASP A 126 10.40 -19.83 6.29
CA ASP A 126 9.62 -20.68 5.37
C ASP A 126 8.43 -19.92 4.76
N PHE A 127 8.16 -18.70 5.23
CA PHE A 127 7.10 -17.85 4.69
C PHE A 127 7.47 -17.32 3.30
N ASP A 128 6.63 -17.66 2.32
CA ASP A 128 6.76 -17.18 0.94
C ASP A 128 5.65 -16.15 0.61
N PRO A 129 5.97 -14.84 0.52
CA PRO A 129 4.98 -13.80 0.22
C PRO A 129 4.40 -13.90 -1.20
N SER A 130 4.99 -14.70 -2.09
CA SER A 130 4.46 -14.92 -3.44
C SER A 130 3.22 -15.83 -3.46
N LYS A 131 3.04 -16.65 -2.41
CA LYS A 131 1.89 -17.57 -2.24
C LYS A 131 0.63 -16.86 -1.73
N LYS A 132 0.30 -15.72 -2.34
CA LYS A 132 -0.86 -14.90 -1.98
C LYS A 132 -2.21 -15.56 -2.30
N GLY A 133 -3.25 -15.00 -1.70
CA GLY A 133 -4.63 -15.32 -2.04
C GLY A 133 -4.99 -14.93 -3.48
N ARG A 134 -6.19 -15.32 -3.91
CA ARG A 134 -6.69 -14.94 -5.24
C ARG A 134 -7.25 -13.52 -5.20
N TYR A 135 -6.89 -12.70 -6.18
CA TYR A 135 -7.50 -11.38 -6.36
C TYR A 135 -8.97 -11.49 -6.72
N LEU A 136 -9.78 -10.58 -6.18
CA LEU A 136 -11.16 -10.36 -6.57
C LEU A 136 -11.31 -8.95 -7.11
N LYS A 137 -11.93 -8.84 -8.28
CA LYS A 137 -12.48 -7.56 -8.76
C LYS A 137 -13.75 -7.23 -7.98
N ALA A 138 -14.20 -5.97 -8.03
CA ALA A 138 -15.39 -5.51 -7.32
C ALA A 138 -16.64 -6.39 -7.56
N LYS A 139 -16.87 -6.81 -8.81
CA LYS A 139 -17.97 -7.72 -9.15
C LYS A 139 -17.83 -9.10 -8.50
N GLU A 140 -16.65 -9.70 -8.57
CA GLU A 140 -16.39 -11.02 -7.97
C GLU A 140 -16.46 -10.97 -6.44
N TYR A 141 -16.02 -9.85 -5.85
CA TYR A 141 -16.20 -9.57 -4.43
C TYR A 141 -17.69 -9.60 -4.07
N ASN A 142 -18.52 -8.82 -4.77
CA ASN A 142 -19.97 -8.75 -4.51
C ASN A 142 -20.69 -10.09 -4.65
N GLU A 143 -20.27 -10.91 -5.62
CA GLU A 143 -20.85 -12.25 -5.82
C GLU A 143 -20.42 -13.22 -4.71
N LEU A 144 -19.15 -13.18 -4.30
CA LEU A 144 -18.61 -14.12 -3.30
C LEU A 144 -19.11 -13.81 -1.88
N THR A 145 -19.25 -12.53 -1.53
CA THR A 145 -19.70 -12.10 -0.20
C THR A 145 -21.19 -12.32 0.05
N GLN A 146 -21.98 -12.61 -1.00
CA GLN A 146 -23.36 -13.07 -0.85
C GLN A 146 -23.47 -14.53 -0.38
N GLN A 147 -22.38 -15.30 -0.45
CA GLN A 147 -22.39 -16.68 0.03
C GLN A 147 -22.33 -16.72 1.56
N PRO A 148 -23.16 -17.53 2.23
CA PRO A 148 -23.23 -17.57 3.70
C PRO A 148 -21.95 -18.09 4.37
N ASP A 149 -21.10 -18.81 3.64
CA ASP A 149 -19.81 -19.33 4.12
C ASP A 149 -18.62 -18.40 3.83
N THR A 150 -18.89 -17.13 3.49
CA THR A 150 -17.87 -16.12 3.26
C THR A 150 -17.70 -15.20 4.46
N ILE A 151 -16.46 -15.08 4.94
CA ILE A 151 -16.06 -14.14 5.97
C ILE A 151 -15.30 -13.00 5.30
N VAL A 152 -15.74 -11.77 5.54
CA VAL A 152 -15.05 -10.56 5.08
C VAL A 152 -14.23 -10.01 6.24
N VAL A 153 -12.94 -9.75 6.02
CA VAL A 153 -12.00 -9.27 7.05
C VAL A 153 -11.41 -7.94 6.61
N ASP A 154 -11.55 -6.92 7.46
CA ASP A 154 -10.87 -5.65 7.28
C ASP A 154 -9.44 -5.73 7.87
N MET A 155 -8.44 -5.65 6.99
CA MET A 155 -7.02 -5.62 7.37
C MET A 155 -6.50 -4.18 7.47
N ARG A 156 -7.39 -3.21 7.70
CA ARG A 156 -7.03 -1.83 8.03
C ARG A 156 -6.88 -1.65 9.53
N ASN A 157 -6.38 -0.48 9.95
CA ASN A 157 -6.27 -0.15 11.38
C ASN A 157 -7.67 0.16 11.95
N HIS A 158 -7.84 0.03 13.27
CA HIS A 158 -9.10 0.28 13.99
C HIS A 158 -9.80 1.59 13.57
N TYR A 159 -9.07 2.71 13.58
CA TYR A 159 -9.63 4.00 13.19
C TYR A 159 -10.11 4.07 11.73
N GLU A 160 -9.55 3.26 10.81
CA GLU A 160 -10.01 3.20 9.42
C GLU A 160 -11.32 2.41 9.31
N TYR A 161 -11.49 1.39 10.14
CA TYR A 161 -12.71 0.57 10.23
C TYR A 161 -13.87 1.39 10.80
N GLU A 162 -13.63 2.17 11.86
CA GLU A 162 -14.65 3.01 12.51
C GLU A 162 -15.25 4.09 11.59
N VAL A 163 -14.45 4.66 10.69
CA VAL A 163 -14.92 5.67 9.72
C VAL A 163 -15.91 5.06 8.71
N GLY A 164 -15.76 3.78 8.39
CA GLY A 164 -16.63 3.05 7.46
C GLY A 164 -15.95 1.80 6.94
N HIS A 165 -16.71 0.74 6.74
CA HIS A 165 -16.25 -0.59 6.34
C HIS A 165 -17.29 -1.27 5.44
N PHE A 166 -16.88 -2.33 4.73
CA PHE A 166 -17.82 -3.14 3.97
C PHE A 166 -18.83 -3.83 4.90
N GLU A 167 -20.05 -4.01 4.41
CA GLU A 167 -21.11 -4.68 5.15
C GLU A 167 -20.67 -6.08 5.62
N ASN A 168 -20.93 -6.39 6.90
CA ASN A 168 -20.54 -7.64 7.56
C ASN A 168 -19.03 -7.93 7.64
N ALA A 169 -18.17 -6.94 7.32
CA ALA A 169 -16.74 -7.09 7.55
C ALA A 169 -16.44 -7.19 9.05
N ILE A 170 -15.58 -8.15 9.42
CA ILE A 170 -15.03 -8.22 10.77
C ILE A 170 -13.79 -7.35 10.87
N GLU A 171 -13.64 -6.70 12.02
CA GLU A 171 -12.45 -5.95 12.38
C GLU A 171 -11.41 -6.87 13.03
N VAL A 172 -10.12 -6.66 12.73
CA VAL A 172 -9.01 -7.17 13.53
C VAL A 172 -8.52 -6.04 14.47
N PRO A 173 -8.83 -6.09 15.78
CA PRO A 173 -8.68 -4.96 16.69
C PRO A 173 -7.22 -4.74 17.10
N SER A 174 -6.41 -4.19 16.20
CA SER A 174 -5.00 -3.91 16.44
C SER A 174 -4.56 -2.60 15.79
N ASP A 175 -3.61 -1.94 16.49
CA ASP A 175 -3.01 -0.67 16.09
C ASP A 175 -1.95 -0.81 14.99
N THR A 176 -1.40 -2.01 14.80
CA THR A 176 -0.29 -2.24 13.87
C THR A 176 -0.50 -3.47 13.01
N PHE A 177 -0.12 -3.37 11.72
CA PHE A 177 -0.22 -4.50 10.80
C PHE A 177 0.58 -5.74 11.25
N ARG A 178 1.68 -5.54 11.99
CA ARG A 178 2.48 -6.63 12.57
C ARG A 178 1.67 -7.47 13.56
N GLU A 179 0.89 -6.82 14.40
CA GLU A 179 0.06 -7.48 15.42
C GLU A 179 -1.23 -8.05 14.79
N GLN A 180 -1.77 -7.38 13.77
CA GLN A 180 -2.97 -7.85 13.06
C GLN A 180 -2.82 -9.24 12.44
N LEU A 181 -1.65 -9.59 11.90
CA LEU A 181 -1.45 -10.87 11.22
C LEU A 181 -1.67 -12.10 12.12
N PRO A 182 -0.98 -12.25 13.27
CA PRO A 182 -1.25 -13.37 14.18
C PRO A 182 -2.67 -13.33 14.76
N MET A 183 -3.21 -12.14 15.06
CA MET A 183 -4.58 -12.00 15.56
C MET A 183 -5.62 -12.47 14.55
N ALA A 184 -5.48 -12.11 13.28
CA ALA A 184 -6.37 -12.58 12.22
C ALA A 184 -6.33 -14.10 12.09
N VAL A 185 -5.14 -14.71 12.19
CA VAL A 185 -5.00 -16.17 12.19
C VAL A 185 -5.73 -16.79 13.39
N GLU A 186 -5.54 -16.26 14.59
CA GLU A 186 -6.19 -16.73 15.82
C GLU A 186 -7.72 -16.64 15.74
N MET A 187 -8.24 -15.47 15.37
CA MET A 187 -9.68 -15.22 15.25
C MET A 187 -10.37 -16.13 14.23
N LEU A 188 -9.65 -16.55 13.18
CA LEU A 188 -10.21 -17.30 12.07
C LEU A 188 -9.86 -18.80 12.13
N GLN A 189 -9.19 -19.31 13.17
CA GLN A 189 -8.69 -20.69 13.19
C GLN A 189 -9.75 -21.76 12.94
N GLU A 190 -10.99 -21.55 13.39
CA GLU A 190 -12.11 -22.47 13.20
C GLU A 190 -12.75 -22.38 11.80
N HIS A 191 -12.26 -21.48 10.95
CA HIS A 191 -12.82 -21.14 9.65
C HIS A 191 -11.86 -21.40 8.48
N LYS A 192 -10.85 -22.27 8.66
CA LYS A 192 -9.84 -22.58 7.64
C LYS A 192 -10.38 -23.11 6.30
N GLU A 193 -11.58 -23.70 6.33
CA GLU A 193 -12.27 -24.24 5.15
C GLU A 193 -13.21 -23.21 4.49
N LYS A 194 -13.58 -22.14 5.19
CA LYS A 194 -14.50 -21.10 4.68
C LYS A 194 -13.80 -20.19 3.68
N ASN A 195 -14.59 -19.45 2.90
CA ASN A 195 -14.06 -18.37 2.07
C ASN A 195 -13.68 -17.20 2.97
N ILE A 196 -12.42 -16.76 2.90
CA ILE A 196 -11.95 -15.57 3.62
C ILE A 196 -11.58 -14.52 2.59
N VAL A 197 -12.33 -13.43 2.60
CA VAL A 197 -12.12 -12.29 1.71
C VAL A 197 -11.56 -11.15 2.53
N MET A 198 -10.41 -10.62 2.14
CA MET A 198 -9.77 -9.53 2.86
C MET A 198 -9.67 -8.28 2.00
N TYR A 199 -9.67 -7.12 2.66
CA TYR A 199 -9.42 -5.87 2.00
C TYR A 199 -8.63 -4.92 2.89
N CYS A 200 -8.03 -3.93 2.25
CA CYS A 200 -7.39 -2.81 2.90
C CYS A 200 -7.53 -1.59 1.99
N THR A 201 -6.95 -0.45 2.36
CA THR A 201 -7.10 0.81 1.62
C THR A 201 -6.64 0.70 0.15
N GLY A 202 -5.42 0.21 -0.07
CA GLY A 202 -4.77 0.19 -1.40
C GLY A 202 -4.25 -1.16 -1.86
N GLY A 203 -4.56 -2.26 -1.15
CA GLY A 203 -4.20 -3.64 -1.50
C GLY A 203 -2.90 -4.21 -0.89
N ILE A 204 -1.89 -3.37 -0.60
CA ILE A 204 -0.55 -3.86 -0.19
C ILE A 204 -0.54 -4.74 1.07
N ARG A 205 -1.33 -4.40 2.10
CA ARG A 205 -1.44 -5.20 3.34
C ARG A 205 -2.02 -6.59 3.05
N CYS A 206 -3.03 -6.66 2.19
CA CYS A 206 -3.71 -7.90 1.85
C CYS A 206 -2.85 -8.87 1.04
N GLU A 207 -1.85 -8.39 0.29
CA GLU A 207 -0.88 -9.30 -0.35
C GLU A 207 -0.15 -10.15 0.70
N LYS A 208 0.40 -9.50 1.73
CA LYS A 208 1.10 -10.18 2.84
C LYS A 208 0.15 -10.98 3.71
N ALA A 209 -0.98 -10.39 4.10
CA ALA A 209 -1.95 -11.06 4.95
C ALA A 209 -2.50 -12.33 4.27
N SER A 210 -2.76 -12.29 2.97
CA SER A 210 -3.37 -13.44 2.29
C SER A 210 -2.40 -14.59 2.15
N ALA A 211 -1.13 -14.29 1.86
CA ALA A 211 -0.05 -15.25 1.91
C ALA A 211 0.11 -15.83 3.34
N TYR A 212 0.01 -14.97 4.36
CA TYR A 212 0.19 -15.39 5.76
C TYR A 212 -0.93 -16.32 6.24
N LEU A 213 -2.20 -16.04 5.90
CA LEU A 213 -3.30 -16.96 6.17
C LEU A 213 -3.10 -18.28 5.41
N ARG A 214 -2.73 -18.25 4.13
CA ARG A 214 -2.45 -19.49 3.38
C ARG A 214 -1.34 -20.32 3.99
N HIS A 215 -0.26 -19.68 4.45
CA HIS A 215 0.84 -20.32 5.19
C HIS A 215 0.35 -21.02 6.47
N ASN A 216 -0.65 -20.44 7.13
CA ASN A 216 -1.27 -20.99 8.35
C ASN A 216 -2.40 -22.02 8.07
N GLY A 217 -2.54 -22.49 6.83
CA GLY A 217 -3.43 -23.60 6.46
C GLY A 217 -4.85 -23.19 6.07
N PHE A 218 -5.10 -21.91 5.83
CA PHE A 218 -6.37 -21.44 5.30
C PHE A 218 -6.46 -21.72 3.78
N LYS A 219 -7.51 -22.40 3.34
CA LYS A 219 -7.60 -22.92 1.96
C LYS A 219 -8.09 -21.87 0.97
N ASN A 220 -9.17 -21.18 1.30
CA ASN A 220 -9.90 -20.30 0.39
C ASN A 220 -9.69 -18.84 0.75
N VAL A 221 -8.49 -18.31 0.48
CA VAL A 221 -8.13 -16.92 0.81
C VAL A 221 -8.16 -16.04 -0.43
N TYR A 222 -8.89 -14.94 -0.34
CA TYR A 222 -9.10 -13.96 -1.39
C TYR A 222 -8.81 -12.55 -0.88
N HIS A 223 -8.54 -11.63 -1.81
CA HIS A 223 -8.42 -10.22 -1.47
C HIS A 223 -8.83 -9.29 -2.59
N VAL A 224 -9.39 -8.14 -2.23
CA VAL A 224 -9.85 -7.13 -3.19
C VAL A 224 -8.66 -6.52 -3.93
N GLU A 225 -8.66 -6.63 -5.26
CA GLU A 225 -7.65 -6.01 -6.12
C GLU A 225 -7.71 -4.49 -5.98
N GLY A 226 -6.56 -3.85 -5.72
CA GLY A 226 -6.49 -2.38 -5.53
C GLY A 226 -7.05 -1.87 -4.18
N GLY A 227 -7.73 -2.72 -3.40
CA GLY A 227 -8.30 -2.35 -2.11
C GLY A 227 -9.60 -1.54 -2.23
N VAL A 228 -9.97 -0.84 -1.15
CA VAL A 228 -11.19 0.00 -1.12
C VAL A 228 -11.19 1.05 -2.22
N LEU A 229 -10.04 1.67 -2.50
CA LEU A 229 -9.92 2.75 -3.49
C LEU A 229 -10.24 2.31 -4.93
N GLU A 230 -10.10 1.03 -5.25
CA GLU A 230 -10.44 0.47 -6.57
C GLU A 230 -11.87 -0.08 -6.60
N TYR A 231 -12.43 -0.40 -5.44
CA TYR A 231 -13.77 -0.96 -5.34
C TYR A 231 -14.85 0.09 -5.61
N VAL A 232 -14.65 1.31 -5.09
CA VAL A 232 -15.62 2.41 -5.10
C VAL A 232 -15.74 3.10 -6.45
#